data_AF-A0A2T1DVL9-F1
#
_entry.id   AF-A0A2T1DVL9-F1
#
_cell.length_a   1.000
_cell.length_b   1.000
_cell.length_c   1.000
_cell.angle_alpha   90.00
_cell.angle_beta   90.00
_cell.angle_gamma   90.00
#
_symmetry.space_group_name_H-M   'P 1'
#
loop_
_entity.id
_entity.type
_entity.pdbx_description
1 polymer ?
#
loop_
_entity_poly.entity_id
_entity_poly.type
_entity_poly.pdbx_seq_one_letter_code
_entity_poly.pdbx_strand_id
1 'polypeptide(L)' 'MIRPNFAAMPIADLRAYVLNHRTDDEAFYALANRVHTEGVELQSLEDLTKLIETKQKVRENQSE' A
#
# COMPACT_ATOMS: atom_id res chain seq x y z
N MET A 1 18.52 -12.57 17.14
CA MET A 1 18.11 -12.09 15.80
C MET A 1 17.02 -11.05 15.99
N ILE A 2 17.23 -9.82 15.54
CA ILE A 2 16.26 -8.73 15.66
C ILE A 2 15.32 -8.85 14.46
N ARG A 3 14.07 -9.26 14.70
CA ARG A 3 13.03 -9.20 13.65
C ARG A 3 12.61 -7.73 13.48
N PRO A 4 12.56 -7.21 12.25
CA PRO A 4 12.00 -5.89 12.00
C PRO A 4 10.53 -5.86 12.44
N ASN A 5 10.08 -4.76 13.05
CA ASN A 5 8.67 -4.60 13.36
C ASN A 5 7.94 -4.16 12.08
N PHE A 6 7.46 -5.13 11.31
CA PHE A 6 6.73 -4.90 10.06
C PHE A 6 5.44 -4.08 10.23
N ALA A 7 4.84 -4.09 11.43
CA ALA A 7 3.67 -3.29 11.75
C ALA A 7 4.00 -1.80 11.93
N ALA A 8 5.17 -1.49 12.51
CA ALA A 8 5.62 -0.12 12.72
C ALA A 8 6.31 0.51 11.50
N MET A 9 6.72 -0.30 10.53
CA MET A 9 7.43 0.14 9.33
C MET A 9 6.48 0.81 8.31
N PRO A 10 6.89 1.89 7.61
CA PRO A 10 6.11 2.46 6.52
C PRO A 10 5.83 1.42 5.43
N ILE A 11 4.65 1.48 4.81
CA ILE A 11 4.27 0.51 3.75
C ILE A 11 5.26 0.49 2.58
N ALA A 12 5.91 1.62 2.28
CA ALA A 12 6.94 1.71 1.25
C ALA A 12 8.18 0.88 1.59
N ASP A 13 8.66 0.97 2.83
CA ASP A 13 9.82 0.22 3.32
C ASP A 13 9.48 -1.27 3.47
N LEU A 14 8.26 -1.58 3.91
CA LEU A 14 7.77 -2.96 3.99
C LEU A 14 7.70 -3.61 2.60
N ARG A 15 7.24 -2.88 1.57
CA ARG A 15 7.27 -3.35 0.17
C ARG A 15 8.68 -3.62 -0.30
N ALA A 16 9.61 -2.70 -0.08
CA ALA A 16 11.01 -2.87 -0.45
C ALA A 16 11.64 -4.08 0.26
N TYR A 17 11.32 -4.28 1.55
CA TYR A 17 11.79 -5.42 2.32
C TYR A 17 11.25 -6.74 1.76
N VAL A 18 9.94 -6.87 1.51
CA VAL A 18 9.34 -8.09 0.93
C VAL A 18 9.94 -8.42 -0.44
N LEU A 19 10.24 -7.41 -1.25
CA LEU A 19 10.87 -7.62 -2.56
C LEU A 19 12.30 -8.16 -2.46
N ASN A 20 13.04 -7.76 -1.43
CA ASN A 20 14.39 -8.25 -1.13
C ASN A 20 14.40 -9.58 -0.36
N HIS A 21 13.35 -9.85 0.42
CA HIS A 21 13.18 -11.02 1.27
C HIS A 21 11.92 -11.79 0.89
N ARG A 22 11.87 -12.27 -0.36
CA ARG A 22 10.69 -12.94 -0.94
C ARG A 22 10.30 -14.24 -0.25
N THR A 23 11.18 -14.81 0.56
CA THR A 23 10.94 -16.03 1.36
C THR A 23 10.52 -15.73 2.79
N ASP A 24 10.40 -14.46 3.17
CA ASP A 24 9.95 -14.03 4.49
C ASP A 24 8.42 -13.91 4.48
N ASP A 25 7.76 -15.01 4.87
CA ASP A 25 6.31 -15.10 4.94
C ASP A 25 5.73 -14.06 5.91
N GLU A 26 6.43 -13.75 7.00
CA GLU A 26 5.99 -12.79 8.02
C GLU A 26 5.87 -11.38 7.41
N ALA A 27 6.88 -10.98 6.63
CA ALA A 27 6.86 -9.71 5.91
C ALA A 27 5.76 -9.67 4.84
N PHE A 28 5.54 -10.77 4.12
CA PHE A 28 4.49 -10.88 3.11
C PHE A 28 3.09 -10.74 3.73
N TYR A 29 2.81 -11.46 4.82
CA TYR A 29 1.54 -11.37 5.53
C TYR A 29 1.31 -9.98 6.12
N ALA A 30 2.34 -9.34 6.67
CA ALA A 30 2.26 -7.98 7.17
C ALA A 30 1.88 -6.99 6.06
N LEU A 31 2.48 -7.14 4.87
CA LEU A 31 2.16 -6.29 3.72
C LEU A 31 0.73 -6.53 3.21
N ALA A 32 0.32 -7.79 3.08
CA ALA A 32 -1.01 -8.15 2.63
C ALA A 32 -2.10 -7.62 3.58
N ASN A 33 -1.90 -7.80 4.89
CA ASN A 33 -2.82 -7.27 5.91
C ASN A 33 -2.92 -5.75 5.81
N ARG A 34 -1.80 -5.06 5.65
CA ARG A 34 -1.77 -3.60 5.55
C ARG A 34 -2.47 -3.08 4.29
N VAL A 35 -2.26 -3.73 3.15
CA VAL A 35 -2.98 -3.42 1.91
C VAL A 35 -4.47 -3.70 2.04
N HIS A 36 -4.85 -4.74 2.78
CA HIS A 36 -6.26 -5.04 3.04
C HIS A 36 -6.91 -4.01 3.98
N THR A 37 -6.22 -3.55 5.02
CA THR A 37 -6.74 -2.58 5.99
C THR A 37 -6.74 -1.13 5.49
N GLU A 38 -5.70 -0.73 4.75
CA GLU A 38 -5.54 0.64 4.25
C GLU A 38 -6.01 0.80 2.79
N GLY A 39 -6.32 -0.31 2.12
CA GLY A 39 -6.78 -0.33 0.72
C GLY A 39 -8.19 0.23 0.58
N VAL A 40 -8.48 0.78 -0.60
CA VAL A 40 -9.84 1.10 -1.00
C VAL A 40 -10.40 -0.13 -1.70
N GLU A 41 -11.46 -0.72 -1.13
CA GLU A 41 -12.20 -1.77 -1.81
C GLU A 41 -12.91 -1.16 -3.02
N LEU A 42 -12.56 -1.64 -4.22
CA LEU A 42 -13.19 -1.22 -5.46
C LEU A 42 -14.19 -2.29 -5.85
N GLN A 43 -15.47 -1.96 -5.75
CA GLN A 43 -16.57 -2.89 -6.06
C GLN A 43 -16.88 -2.93 -7.56
N SER A 44 -16.35 -1.97 -8.32
CA SER A 44 -16.62 -1.83 -9.75
C SER A 44 -15.49 -1.09 -10.49
N LEU A 45 -15.49 -1.20 -11.83
CA LEU A 45 -14.59 -0.43 -12.70
C LEU A 45 -14.93 1.08 -12.68
N GLU A 46 -16.19 1.42 -12.45
CA GLU A 46 -16.63 2.80 -12.26
C GLU A 46 -16.01 3.43 -11.00
N ASP A 47 -15.89 2.67 -9.91
CA ASP A 47 -15.25 3.13 -8.67
C ASP A 47 -13.75 3.37 -8.87
N LEU A 48 -13.08 2.50 -9.64
CA LEU A 48 -11.68 2.71 -10.02
C LEU A 48 -11.51 4.01 -10.82
N THR A 49 -12.42 4.27 -11.77
CA THR A 49 -12.38 5.47 -12.61
C THR A 49 -12.53 6.73 -11.77
N LYS A 50 -13.52 6.77 -10.86
CA LYS A 50 -13.71 7.87 -9.91
C LYS A 50 -12.51 8.08 -8.99
N LEU A 51 -11.88 7.00 -8.52
CA LEU A 51 -10.67 7.08 -7.69
C LEU A 51 -9.48 7.69 -8.46
N ILE A 52 -9.33 7.37 -9.74
CA ILE A 52 -8.29 7.94 -10.59
C ILE A 52 -8.55 9.43 -10.83
N GLU A 53 -9.77 9.80 -11.21
CA GLU A 53 -10.16 11.20 -11.45
C GLU A 53 -9.96 12.08 -10.20
N THR A 54 -10.36 11.58 -9.03
CA THR A 54 -10.16 12.31 -7.76
C THR A 54 -8.68 12.49 -7.44
N LYS A 55 -7.85 11.44 -7.60
CA LYS A 55 -6.41 11.55 -7.39
C LYS A 55 -5.71 12.51 -8.38
N GLN A 56 -6.18 12.58 -9.63
CA GLN A 56 -5.65 13.53 -10.62
C GLN A 56 -5.98 14.97 -10.24
N LYS A 57 -7.23 15.26 -9.88
CA LYS A 57 -7.66 16.61 -9.44
C LYS A 57 -6.93 17.09 -8.20
N VAL A 58 -6.64 16.21 -7.24
CA VAL A 58 -5.86 16.56 -6.04
C VAL A 58 -4.42 16.96 -6.39
N ARG A 59 -3.79 16.31 -7.38
CA ARG A 59 -2.43 16.69 -7.82
C ARG A 59 -2.41 18.02 -8.57
N GLU A 60 -3.46 18.30 -9.33
CA GLU A 60 -3.60 19.56 -10.08
C GLU A 60 -3.84 20.75 -9.14
N ASN A 61 -4.73 20.60 -8.15
CA ASN A 61 -5.00 21.63 -7.13
C ASN A 61 -3.88 21.83 -6.09
N GLN A 62 -2.86 20.97 -6.05
CA GLN A 62 -1.66 21.16 -5.20
C GLN A 62 -0.54 21.92 -5.93
N SER A 63 -0.77 22.32 -7.18
CA SER A 63 0.20 23.03 -8.03
C SER A 63 -0.13 24.51 -8.23
N GLU A 64 -1.16 25.05 -7.55
CA GLU A 64 -1.54 26.47 -7.50
C GLU A 64 -1.28 27.07 -6.11
#